data_AF-A0A496Z338-F1
#
_entry.id   AF-A0A496Z338-F1
#
_cell.length_a   1.000
_cell.length_b   1.000
_cell.length_c   1.000
_cell.angle_alpha   90.00
_cell.angle_beta   90.00
_cell.angle_gamma   90.00
#
_symmetry.space_group_name_H-M   'P 1'
#
loop_
_entity.id
_entity.type
_entity.pdbx_description
1 polymer ?
#
loop_
_entity_poly.entity_id
_entity_poly.type
_entity_poly.pdbx_seq_one_letter_code
_entity_poly.pdbx_strand_id
1 'polypeptide(L)'
;MNIWRITFIIKLLNAWFVNSEQEGNGHKVDVSEEGGSMKRGCFVGLVVLFYVFLVGMGGLGGSASVRVPEPTKNYDATVTDQSNISTRLEKFSLDGQTFLSGKLGDAYISISFDKIESIEFVLQDKTLTAEVQLKDGKTVPVVVDKGTPCYGKLAYGNFKIAVEDVRSITLHGKVPREKKP
;
A
#
# COMPACT_ATOMS: atom_id res chain seq x y z
N MET A 1 -19.41 -0.18 -4.39
CA MET A 1 -19.59 0.02 -2.93
C MET A 1 -21.08 -0.10 -2.64
N ASN A 2 -21.49 -1.18 -1.96
CA ASN A 2 -22.87 -1.69 -2.03
C ASN A 2 -23.81 -0.93 -1.07
N ILE A 3 -24.75 -0.17 -1.65
CA ILE A 3 -25.75 0.68 -0.97
C ILE A 3 -26.55 -0.09 0.09
N TRP A 4 -26.75 -1.40 -0.09
CA TRP A 4 -27.46 -2.27 0.84
C TRP A 4 -26.84 -2.39 2.25
N ARG A 5 -25.52 -2.17 2.40
CA ARG A 5 -24.85 -2.25 3.71
C ARG A 5 -25.09 -1.00 4.56
N ILE A 6 -25.34 0.15 3.93
CA ILE A 6 -25.53 1.44 4.63
C ILE A 6 -26.92 1.48 5.29
N THR A 7 -27.95 0.99 4.59
CA THR A 7 -29.31 0.96 5.13
C THR A 7 -29.44 0.06 6.36
N PHE A 8 -28.65 -1.01 6.45
CA PHE A 8 -28.65 -1.92 7.60
C PHE A 8 -28.06 -1.28 8.85
N ILE A 9 -26.98 -0.49 8.70
CA ILE A 9 -26.33 0.21 9.82
C ILE A 9 -27.23 1.31 10.39
N ILE A 10 -27.94 2.04 9.53
CA ILE A 10 -28.86 3.11 9.97
C ILE A 10 -30.03 2.53 10.80
N LYS A 11 -30.57 1.36 10.42
CA LYS A 11 -31.62 0.69 11.20
C LYS A 11 -31.12 0.21 12.56
N LEU A 12 -29.87 -0.26 12.64
CA LEU A 12 -29.27 -0.71 13.89
C LEU A 12 -29.01 0.45 14.87
N LEU A 13 -28.61 1.62 14.35
CA LEU A 13 -28.38 2.81 15.17
C LEU A 13 -29.68 3.36 15.79
N ASN A 14 -30.78 3.39 15.03
CA ASN A 14 -32.07 3.86 15.54
C ASN A 14 -32.64 2.93 16.62
N ALA A 15 -32.43 1.62 16.50
CA ALA A 15 -32.87 0.65 17.52
C ALA A 15 -32.10 0.80 18.84
N TRP A 16 -30.79 1.11 18.77
CA TRP A 16 -29.99 1.34 19.98
C TRP A 16 -30.35 2.66 20.67
N PHE A 17 -30.68 3.70 19.90
CA PHE A 17 -31.04 5.02 20.46
C PHE A 17 -32.36 4.99 21.24
N VAL A 18 -33.41 4.37 20.67
CA VAL A 18 -34.73 4.25 21.34
C VAL A 18 -34.66 3.42 22.62
N ASN A 19 -33.77 2.43 22.69
CA ASN A 19 -33.64 1.57 23.86
C ASN A 19 -32.89 2.21 25.04
N SER A 20 -32.23 3.36 24.83
CA SER A 20 -31.46 4.07 25.87
C SER A 20 -32.30 5.02 26.74
N GLU A 21 -33.59 5.21 26.40
CA GLU A 21 -34.47 6.18 27.06
C GLU A 21 -35.31 5.58 28.20
N GLN A 22 -35.17 4.27 28.50
CA GLN A 22 -36.04 3.56 29.46
C GLN A 22 -35.34 3.07 30.76
N GLU A 23 -34.03 3.23 30.94
CA GLU A 23 -33.30 2.72 32.13
C GLU A 23 -32.75 3.82 33.06
N GLY A 24 -33.52 4.89 33.27
CA GLY A 24 -33.13 6.02 34.13
C GLY A 24 -34.03 6.27 35.35
N ASN A 25 -34.74 5.27 35.88
CA ASN A 25 -35.61 5.45 37.05
C ASN A 25 -34.82 5.42 38.38
N GLY A 26 -34.40 6.61 38.82
CA GLY A 26 -34.64 7.11 40.18
C GLY A 26 -34.18 6.30 41.38
N HIS A 27 -32.89 6.36 41.71
CA HIS A 27 -32.44 6.30 43.12
C HIS A 27 -32.49 7.73 43.67
N LYS A 28 -33.38 7.98 44.64
CA LYS A 28 -33.50 9.26 45.36
C LYS A 28 -32.20 9.55 46.10
N VAL A 29 -31.59 10.68 45.78
CA VAL A 29 -30.66 11.37 46.69
C VAL A 29 -31.20 12.79 46.80
N ASP A 30 -31.86 13.07 47.93
CA ASP A 30 -32.24 14.42 48.32
C ASP A 30 -30.96 15.22 48.59
N VAL A 31 -30.61 16.13 47.67
CA VAL A 31 -29.73 17.25 47.96
C VAL A 31 -30.36 18.51 47.39
N SER A 32 -30.53 19.45 48.32
CA SER A 32 -31.20 20.74 48.22
C SER A 32 -30.68 21.63 47.09
N GLU A 33 -31.56 22.54 46.67
CA GLU A 33 -31.38 23.61 45.68
C GLU A 33 -30.01 24.28 45.72
N GLU A 34 -29.40 24.47 44.54
CA GLU A 34 -28.76 25.74 44.12
C GLU A 34 -28.43 25.69 42.61
N GLY A 35 -28.56 26.84 41.96
CA GLY A 35 -28.68 27.02 40.51
C GLY A 35 -27.55 26.46 39.63
N GLY A 36 -27.91 26.14 38.38
CA GLY A 36 -26.95 25.54 37.46
C GLY A 36 -27.37 25.54 36.00
N SER A 37 -27.91 26.65 35.50
CA SER A 37 -28.16 26.91 34.06
C SER A 37 -26.87 26.91 33.19
N MET A 38 -25.72 26.56 33.78
CA MET A 38 -24.39 26.58 33.19
C MET A 38 -23.82 25.18 32.87
N LYS A 39 -24.67 24.14 32.78
CA LYS A 39 -24.23 22.76 32.43
C LYS A 39 -24.69 22.32 31.04
N ARG A 40 -25.74 22.94 30.49
CA ARG A 40 -26.32 22.59 29.18
C ARG A 40 -25.52 23.19 28.00
N GLY A 41 -25.00 24.40 28.14
CA GLY A 41 -24.16 25.03 27.12
C GLY A 41 -22.79 24.35 26.94
N CYS A 42 -22.20 23.88 28.03
CA CYS A 42 -20.90 23.18 28.01
C CYS A 42 -21.01 21.83 27.29
N PHE A 43 -22.13 21.12 27.47
CA PHE A 43 -22.38 19.84 26.82
C PHE A 43 -22.60 19.99 25.30
N VAL A 44 -23.32 21.03 24.86
CA VAL A 44 -23.52 21.31 23.43
C VAL A 44 -22.20 21.70 22.75
N GLY A 45 -21.36 22.49 23.42
CA GLY A 45 -20.02 22.82 22.91
C GLY A 45 -19.12 21.59 22.72
N LEU A 46 -19.18 20.65 23.67
CA LEU A 46 -18.38 19.42 23.62
C LEU A 46 -18.84 18.49 22.49
N VAL A 47 -20.15 18.38 22.23
CA VAL A 47 -20.69 17.58 21.13
C VAL A 47 -20.31 18.15 19.76
N VAL A 48 -20.33 19.48 19.58
CA VAL A 48 -19.91 20.13 18.32
C VAL A 48 -18.41 19.93 18.07
N LEU A 49 -17.58 20.04 19.11
CA LEU A 49 -16.14 19.78 19.02
C LEU A 49 -15.85 18.33 18.59
N PHE A 50 -16.61 17.37 19.13
CA PHE A 50 -16.48 15.96 18.76
C PHE A 50 -16.87 15.70 17.30
N TYR A 51 -17.88 16.41 16.80
CA TYR A 51 -18.33 16.30 15.41
C TYR A 51 -17.26 16.80 14.41
N VAL A 52 -16.56 17.89 14.74
CA VAL A 52 -15.44 18.40 13.91
C VAL A 52 -14.29 17.39 13.88
N PHE A 53 -14.00 16.72 15.00
CA PHE A 53 -12.99 15.66 15.07
C PHE A 53 -13.36 14.44 14.21
N LEU A 54 -14.64 14.08 14.14
CA LEU A 54 -15.12 12.95 13.34
C LEU A 54 -15.06 13.22 11.82
N VAL A 55 -15.32 14.46 11.39
CA VAL A 55 -15.26 14.82 9.96
C VAL A 55 -13.82 15.03 9.47
N GLY A 56 -12.88 15.34 10.39
CA GLY A 56 -11.46 15.55 10.08
C GLY A 56 -10.67 14.30 9.65
N MET A 57 -11.22 13.09 9.81
CA MET A 57 -10.58 11.83 9.37
C MET A 57 -11.04 11.36 7.98
N GLY A 58 -11.74 12.21 7.21
CA GLY A 58 -12.00 12.01 5.79
C GLY A 58 -10.82 12.40 4.91
N GLY A 59 -9.65 11.79 5.15
CA GLY A 59 -8.45 12.02 4.36
C GLY A 59 -8.70 11.72 2.88
N LEU A 60 -8.43 12.73 2.04
CA LEU A 60 -8.53 12.71 0.59
C LEU A 60 -8.15 11.34 0.00
N GLY A 61 -9.12 10.70 -0.66
CA GLY A 61 -8.87 9.67 -1.65
C GLY A 61 -8.14 10.29 -2.84
N GLY A 62 -6.82 10.47 -2.70
CA GLY A 62 -5.95 10.87 -3.79
C GLY A 62 -6.06 9.83 -4.90
N SER A 63 -6.46 10.28 -6.08
CA SER A 63 -6.35 9.52 -7.31
C SER A 63 -4.97 8.87 -7.34
N ALA A 64 -4.93 7.56 -7.57
CA ALA A 64 -3.72 6.74 -7.56
C ALA A 64 -2.77 7.16 -8.71
N SER A 65 -2.15 8.33 -8.58
CA SER A 65 -0.94 8.67 -9.30
C SER A 65 0.13 7.74 -8.74
N VAL A 66 0.47 6.73 -9.53
CA VAL A 66 1.60 5.84 -9.27
C VAL A 66 2.85 6.73 -9.25
N ARG A 67 3.22 7.17 -8.05
CA ARG A 67 4.46 7.91 -7.81
C ARG A 67 5.59 6.89 -7.80
N VAL A 68 6.29 6.79 -8.92
CA VAL A 68 7.52 6.01 -9.00
C VAL A 68 8.54 6.70 -8.08
N PRO A 69 9.00 6.04 -6.99
CA PRO A 69 10.12 6.56 -6.21
C PRO A 69 11.32 6.71 -7.14
N GLU A 70 12.04 7.82 -7.07
CA GLU A 70 13.19 8.05 -7.96
C GLU A 70 14.41 7.29 -7.41
N PRO A 71 14.87 6.21 -8.06
CA PRO A 71 16.06 5.52 -7.62
C PRO A 71 17.30 6.39 -7.89
N THR A 72 18.28 6.34 -6.98
CA THR A 72 19.57 7.05 -7.12
C THR A 72 20.32 6.68 -8.41
N LYS A 73 20.07 5.47 -8.92
CA LYS A 73 20.67 4.90 -10.14
C LYS A 73 19.58 4.56 -11.14
N ASN A 74 19.76 4.98 -12.40
CA ASN A 74 18.84 4.66 -13.49
C ASN A 74 19.22 3.30 -14.11
N TYR A 75 18.32 2.32 -14.04
CA TYR A 75 18.45 1.05 -14.73
C TYR A 75 17.40 0.96 -15.84
N ASP A 76 17.82 0.43 -17.00
CA ASP A 76 16.93 0.01 -18.07
C ASP A 76 16.69 -1.49 -17.94
N ALA A 77 15.42 -1.86 -17.97
CA ALA A 77 14.98 -3.23 -17.81
C ALA A 77 13.89 -3.55 -18.83
N THR A 78 13.89 -4.78 -19.32
CA THR A 78 12.74 -5.34 -20.01
C THR A 78 12.01 -6.25 -19.06
N VAL A 79 10.75 -5.92 -18.78
CA VAL A 79 9.86 -6.72 -17.94
C VAL A 79 8.89 -7.43 -18.85
N THR A 80 8.78 -8.75 -18.68
CA THR A 80 7.80 -9.59 -19.37
C THR A 80 6.77 -10.06 -18.36
N ASP A 81 5.50 -9.80 -18.63
CA ASP A 81 4.40 -10.26 -17.78
C ASP A 81 4.04 -11.73 -18.02
N GLN A 82 3.12 -12.27 -17.21
CA GLN A 82 2.59 -13.63 -17.41
C GLN A 82 1.84 -13.81 -18.74
N SER A 83 1.37 -12.73 -19.37
CA SER A 83 0.71 -12.73 -20.68
C SER A 83 1.71 -12.69 -21.85
N ASN A 84 3.01 -12.79 -21.59
CA ASN A 84 4.11 -12.70 -22.56
C ASN A 84 4.29 -11.33 -23.23
N ILE A 85 3.74 -10.27 -22.64
CA ILE A 85 3.94 -8.91 -23.13
C ILE A 85 5.25 -8.39 -22.54
N SER A 86 6.20 -8.07 -23.41
CA SER A 86 7.51 -7.52 -23.02
C SER A 86 7.52 -6.01 -23.15
N THR A 87 7.85 -5.33 -22.07
CA THR A 87 7.82 -3.87 -21.96
C THR A 87 9.18 -3.36 -21.50
N ARG A 88 9.74 -2.39 -22.22
CA ARG A 88 11.00 -1.72 -21.86
C ARG A 88 10.73 -0.54 -20.93
N LEU A 89 11.47 -0.48 -19.83
CA LEU A 89 11.27 0.47 -18.74
C LEU A 89 12.58 1.14 -18.38
N GLU A 90 12.51 2.45 -18.18
CA GLU A 90 13.57 3.24 -17.58
C GLU A 90 13.36 3.39 -16.07
N LYS A 91 14.41 3.78 -15.33
CA LYS A 91 14.34 3.98 -13.87
C LYS A 91 13.71 2.78 -13.13
N PHE A 92 14.03 1.57 -13.58
CA PHE A 92 13.48 0.36 -12.99
C PHE A 92 13.90 0.21 -11.52
N SER A 93 12.94 -0.14 -10.66
CA SER A 93 13.16 -0.39 -9.23
C SER A 93 12.16 -1.43 -8.69
N LEU A 94 12.59 -2.18 -7.68
CA LEU A 94 11.77 -3.11 -6.91
C LEU A 94 11.54 -2.51 -5.54
N ASP A 95 10.29 -2.28 -5.17
CA ASP A 95 9.91 -1.57 -3.95
C ASP A 95 10.63 -0.20 -3.79
N GLY A 96 10.93 0.44 -4.91
CA GLY A 96 11.70 1.69 -4.96
C GLY A 96 13.21 1.55 -4.75
N GLN A 97 13.71 0.32 -4.69
CA GLN A 97 15.11 -0.01 -4.48
C GLN A 97 15.71 -0.65 -5.75
N THR A 98 17.01 -0.52 -5.96
CA THR A 98 17.70 -1.08 -7.15
C THR A 98 18.44 -2.37 -6.83
N PHE A 99 17.83 -3.19 -5.98
CA PHE A 99 18.31 -4.50 -5.60
C PHE A 99 17.12 -5.43 -5.37
N LEU A 100 17.34 -6.71 -5.57
CA LEU A 100 16.39 -7.75 -5.23
C LEU A 100 16.69 -8.22 -3.80
N SER A 101 15.71 -8.16 -2.92
CA SER A 101 15.80 -8.70 -1.56
C SER A 101 14.84 -9.85 -1.36
N GLY A 102 15.29 -10.88 -0.64
CA GLY A 102 14.47 -12.04 -0.35
C GLY A 102 15.21 -13.08 0.48
N LYS A 103 14.60 -14.24 0.65
CA LYS A 103 15.17 -15.36 1.40
C LYS A 103 15.88 -16.35 0.50
N LEU A 104 17.08 -16.75 0.85
CA LEU A 104 17.81 -17.87 0.26
C LEU A 104 17.98 -18.92 1.37
N GLY A 105 17.18 -19.98 1.33
CA GLY A 105 17.04 -20.90 2.47
C GLY A 105 16.58 -20.14 3.71
N ASP A 106 17.34 -20.24 4.80
CA ASP A 106 17.05 -19.55 6.06
C ASP A 106 17.67 -18.14 6.17
N ALA A 107 18.49 -17.75 5.18
CA ALA A 107 19.17 -16.45 5.17
C ALA A 107 18.36 -15.39 4.40
N TYR A 108 18.42 -14.15 4.86
CA TYR A 108 17.91 -13.00 4.10
C TYR A 108 19.05 -12.35 3.33
N ILE A 109 18.91 -12.22 2.02
CA ILE A 109 19.94 -11.69 1.13
C ILE A 109 19.42 -10.51 0.31
N SER A 110 20.36 -9.69 -0.16
CA SER A 110 20.10 -8.60 -1.10
C SER A 110 21.12 -8.63 -2.24
N ILE A 111 20.63 -8.69 -3.47
CA ILE A 111 21.43 -8.74 -4.69
C ILE A 111 21.20 -7.47 -5.49
N SER A 112 22.24 -6.66 -5.68
CA SER A 112 22.15 -5.43 -6.48
C SER A 112 21.95 -5.72 -7.96
N PHE A 113 21.14 -4.90 -8.65
CA PHE A 113 20.90 -5.01 -10.09
C PHE A 113 22.19 -4.93 -10.93
N ASP A 114 23.24 -4.31 -10.40
CA ASP A 114 24.56 -4.27 -11.02
C ASP A 114 25.12 -5.68 -11.32
N LYS A 115 24.79 -6.67 -10.50
CA LYS A 115 25.29 -8.04 -10.58
C LYS A 115 24.34 -9.01 -11.27
N ILE A 116 23.09 -8.60 -11.49
CA ILE A 116 22.04 -9.42 -12.06
C ILE A 116 22.01 -9.20 -13.58
N GLU A 117 21.85 -10.29 -14.33
CA GLU A 117 21.61 -10.30 -15.77
C GLU A 117 20.12 -10.44 -16.05
N SER A 118 19.51 -11.50 -15.52
CA SER A 118 18.07 -11.76 -15.64
C SER A 118 17.50 -12.36 -14.35
N ILE A 119 16.18 -12.25 -14.22
CA ILE A 119 15.41 -12.81 -13.12
C ILE A 119 14.21 -13.51 -13.73
N GLU A 120 14.01 -14.78 -13.41
CA GLU A 120 12.80 -15.52 -13.75
C GLU A 120 11.98 -15.78 -12.50
N PHE A 121 10.68 -15.51 -12.56
CA PHE A 121 9.79 -15.70 -11.42
C PHE A 121 8.96 -16.95 -11.64
N VAL A 122 9.01 -17.85 -10.67
CA VAL A 122 8.28 -19.11 -10.67
C VAL A 122 7.44 -19.18 -9.41
N LEU A 123 6.12 -19.26 -9.60
CA LEU A 123 5.17 -19.45 -8.51
C LEU A 123 4.94 -20.96 -8.31
N GLN A 124 5.36 -21.49 -7.16
CA GLN A 124 5.14 -22.89 -6.79
C GLN A 124 4.37 -22.98 -5.47
N ASP A 125 3.27 -23.74 -5.48
CA ASP A 125 2.29 -23.88 -4.39
C ASP A 125 1.71 -22.55 -3.90
N LYS A 126 2.48 -21.81 -3.11
CA LYS A 126 2.19 -20.46 -2.60
C LYS A 126 3.44 -19.61 -2.40
N THR A 127 4.60 -20.08 -2.82
CA THR A 127 5.88 -19.40 -2.66
C THR A 127 6.33 -18.89 -4.01
N LEU A 128 6.70 -17.62 -4.08
CA LEU A 128 7.25 -17.03 -5.29
C LEU A 128 8.77 -17.09 -5.21
N THR A 129 9.38 -17.87 -6.09
CA THR A 129 10.82 -18.03 -6.20
C THR A 129 11.31 -17.26 -7.41
N ALA A 130 12.28 -16.38 -7.20
CA ALA A 130 13.01 -15.66 -8.22
C ALA A 130 14.32 -16.38 -8.52
N GLU A 131 14.44 -17.00 -9.68
CA GLU A 131 15.70 -17.55 -10.17
C GLU A 131 16.53 -16.42 -10.77
N VAL A 132 17.52 -15.96 -10.00
CA VAL A 132 18.36 -14.83 -10.36
C VAL A 132 19.58 -15.35 -11.11
N GLN A 133 19.69 -15.03 -12.40
CA GLN A 133 20.92 -15.23 -13.15
C GLN A 133 21.85 -14.04 -12.93
N LEU A 134 23.00 -14.31 -12.35
CA LEU A 134 24.05 -13.34 -12.12
C LEU A 134 24.94 -13.24 -13.37
N LYS A 135 25.55 -12.07 -13.57
CA LYS A 135 26.48 -11.82 -14.69
C LYS A 135 27.75 -12.68 -14.66
N ASP A 136 28.02 -13.36 -13.54
CA ASP A 136 29.12 -14.33 -13.43
C ASP A 136 28.70 -15.74 -13.88
N GLY A 137 27.47 -15.90 -14.40
CA GLY A 137 26.91 -17.16 -14.89
C GLY A 137 26.31 -18.04 -13.81
N LYS A 138 26.26 -17.60 -12.55
CA LYS A 138 25.62 -18.36 -11.46
C LYS A 138 24.13 -18.05 -11.37
N THR A 139 23.34 -19.09 -11.12
CA THR A 139 21.92 -18.96 -10.81
C THR A 139 21.69 -19.10 -9.31
N VAL A 140 20.98 -18.15 -8.71
CA VAL A 140 20.67 -18.14 -7.28
C VAL A 140 19.15 -18.08 -7.11
N PRO A 141 18.51 -19.10 -6.50
CA PRO A 141 17.08 -19.08 -6.22
C PRO A 141 16.78 -18.24 -4.99
N VAL A 142 15.93 -17.21 -5.11
CA VAL A 142 15.59 -16.29 -4.02
C VAL A 142 14.08 -16.26 -3.83
N VAL A 143 13.60 -16.60 -2.65
CA VAL A 143 12.19 -16.49 -2.29
C VAL A 143 11.84 -15.03 -2.03
N VAL A 144 10.89 -14.50 -2.78
CA VAL A 144 10.47 -13.09 -2.74
C VAL A 144 9.02 -12.96 -2.29
N ASP A 145 8.67 -11.79 -1.74
CA ASP A 145 7.30 -11.49 -1.37
C ASP A 145 6.47 -11.13 -2.60
N LYS A 146 5.33 -11.79 -2.79
CA LYS A 146 4.41 -11.62 -3.94
C LYS A 146 3.88 -10.21 -4.09
N GLY A 147 3.61 -9.54 -2.96
CA GLY A 147 3.06 -8.19 -2.93
C GLY A 147 4.09 -7.11 -3.24
N THR A 148 5.37 -7.47 -3.41
CA THR A 148 6.43 -6.53 -3.77
C THR A 148 6.10 -5.86 -5.09
N PRO A 149 5.99 -4.52 -5.15
CA PRO A 149 5.70 -3.82 -6.39
C PRO A 149 7.00 -3.51 -7.16
N CYS A 150 7.01 -3.83 -8.45
CA CYS A 150 7.96 -3.32 -9.43
C CYS A 150 7.50 -1.94 -9.92
N TYR A 151 8.42 -0.99 -10.01
CA TYR A 151 8.18 0.32 -10.59
C TYR A 151 9.12 0.57 -11.76
N GLY A 152 8.65 1.35 -12.73
CA GLY A 152 9.46 1.81 -13.84
C GLY A 152 8.82 3.02 -14.52
N LYS A 153 9.54 3.60 -15.46
CA LYS A 153 9.10 4.73 -16.27
C LYS A 153 9.05 4.29 -17.73
N LEU A 154 7.92 4.57 -18.37
CA LEU A 154 7.70 4.42 -19.80
C LEU A 154 7.92 5.77 -20.50
N ALA A 155 8.14 5.73 -21.81
CA ALA A 155 8.20 6.96 -22.63
C ALA A 155 6.93 7.82 -22.50
N TYR A 156 5.78 7.18 -22.27
CA TYR A 156 4.47 7.81 -22.22
C TYR A 156 3.79 7.75 -20.84
N GLY A 157 4.48 7.29 -19.78
CA GLY A 157 3.84 7.18 -18.46
C GLY A 157 4.67 6.52 -17.36
N ASN A 158 4.01 6.25 -16.24
CA ASN A 158 4.57 5.49 -15.13
C ASN A 158 4.09 4.05 -15.18
N PHE A 159 4.95 3.11 -14.80
CA PHE A 159 4.67 1.69 -14.79
C PHE A 159 4.74 1.14 -13.36
N LYS A 160 3.75 0.33 -12.99
CA LYS A 160 3.73 -0.43 -11.75
C LYS A 160 3.08 -1.79 -12.00
N ILE A 161 3.73 -2.85 -11.54
CA ILE A 161 3.24 -4.23 -11.60
C ILE A 161 3.67 -4.95 -10.32
N ALA A 162 2.87 -5.90 -9.82
CA ALA A 162 3.29 -6.74 -8.70
C ALA A 162 4.27 -7.81 -9.20
N VAL A 163 5.25 -8.21 -8.39
CA VAL A 163 6.23 -9.24 -8.77
C VAL A 163 5.54 -10.58 -9.08
N GLU A 164 4.39 -10.87 -8.47
CA GLU A 164 3.60 -12.07 -8.78
C GLU A 164 3.08 -12.11 -10.23
N ASP A 165 2.83 -10.96 -10.85
CA ASP A 165 2.32 -10.86 -12.24
C ASP A 165 3.46 -10.78 -13.27
N VAL A 166 4.71 -10.76 -12.81
CA VAL A 166 5.90 -10.72 -13.67
C VAL A 166 6.38 -12.14 -13.93
N ARG A 167 6.66 -12.44 -15.20
CA ARG A 167 7.26 -13.72 -15.60
C ARG A 167 8.79 -13.65 -15.56
N SER A 168 9.35 -12.61 -16.17
CA SER A 168 10.80 -12.44 -16.25
C SER A 168 11.21 -10.99 -16.36
N ILE A 169 12.41 -10.67 -15.87
CA ILE A 169 13.02 -9.35 -15.95
C ILE A 169 14.43 -9.51 -16.49
N THR A 170 14.75 -8.77 -17.56
CA THR A 170 16.11 -8.69 -18.10
C THR A 170 16.66 -7.30 -17.84
N LEU A 171 17.84 -7.21 -17.23
CA LEU A 171 18.49 -5.95 -16.89
C LEU A 171 19.55 -5.60 -17.93
N HIS A 172 19.36 -4.49 -18.65
CA HIS A 172 20.30 -4.01 -19.69
C HIS A 172 21.46 -3.19 -19.10
N GLY A 173 21.40 -2.86 -17.81
CA GLY A 173 22.45 -2.14 -17.09
C GLY A 173 22.10 -0.69 -16.77
N LYS A 174 23.13 0.09 -16.44
CA LYS A 174 22.99 1.51 -16.07
C LYS A 174 22.85 2.35 -17.33
N VAL A 175 21.77 3.10 -17.43
CA VAL A 175 21.65 4.13 -18.48
C VAL A 175 22.43 5.36 -18.01
N PRO A 176 23.42 5.85 -18.78
CA PRO A 176 24.06 7.12 -18.50
C PRO A 176 23.00 8.21 -18.42
N ARG A 177 23.06 9.08 -17.41
CA ARG A 177 22.17 10.24 -17.36
C ARG A 177 22.38 11.04 -18.65
N GLU A 178 21.31 11.24 -19.40
CA GLU A 178 21.32 12.10 -20.57
C GLU A 178 21.85 13.48 -20.14
N LYS A 179 23.00 13.87 -20.69
CA LYS A 179 23.62 15.16 -20.41
C LYS A 179 22.79 16.18 -21.17
N LYS A 180 21.88 16.88 -20.47
CA LYS A 180 21.08 17.94 -21.06
C LYS A 180 22.04 19.00 -21.66
N PRO A 181 21.92 19.34 -22.96
CA PRO A 181 22.77 20.35 -23.59
C PRO A 181 22.59 21.73 -22.97
#